data_AF-A0A078MQ52-F1
#
_entry.id   AF-A0A078MQ52-F1
#
_cell.length_a   1.000
_cell.length_b   1.000
_cell.length_c   1.000
_cell.angle_alpha   90.00
_cell.angle_beta   90.00
_cell.angle_gamma   90.00
#
_symmetry.space_group_name_H-M   'P 1'
#
loop_
_entity.id
_entity.type
_entity.pdbx_description
1 polymer ?
#
loop_
_entity_poly.entity_id
_entity_poly.type
_entity_poly.pdbx_seq_one_letter_code
_entity_poly.pdbx_strand_id
1 'polypeptide(L)' 'MAEKDKAPKESLTSRFMRTTGKARMIFGPAATTPLDTPMTDERRRQLEEAQARDAELWETVKRPDGSSYILPRKK' A
#
# COMPACT_ATOMS: atom_id res chain seq x y z
N MET A 1 19.17 51.20 -3.14
CA MET A 1 19.72 49.94 -3.68
C MET A 1 18.93 48.81 -3.04
N ALA A 2 18.22 48.04 -3.87
CA ALA A 2 17.11 47.20 -3.47
C ALA A 2 17.52 45.90 -2.76
N GLU A 3 16.52 45.40 -2.05
CA GLU A 3 16.47 44.36 -1.04
C GLU A 3 16.95 42.97 -1.50
N LYS A 4 17.52 42.22 -0.55
CA LYS A 4 18.08 40.87 -0.69
C LYS A 4 17.04 39.85 -1.20
N ASP A 5 17.33 39.18 -2.31
CA ASP A 5 16.65 37.95 -2.72
C ASP A 5 16.91 36.82 -1.70
N LYS A 6 15.92 36.56 -0.84
CA LYS A 6 15.85 35.30 -0.08
C LYS A 6 15.06 34.30 -0.92
N ALA A 7 15.73 33.25 -1.39
CA ALA A 7 15.07 32.08 -1.95
C ALA A 7 13.95 31.59 -1.02
N PRO A 8 12.73 31.30 -1.52
CA PRO A 8 11.63 30.86 -0.67
C PRO A 8 12.04 29.55 0.01
N LYS A 9 11.99 29.54 1.34
CA LYS A 9 12.23 28.32 2.13
C LYS A 9 11.26 27.25 1.66
N GLU A 10 11.80 26.12 1.19
CA GLU A 10 11.01 24.97 0.74
C GLU A 10 10.02 24.56 1.84
N SER A 11 8.72 24.44 1.50
CA SER A 11 7.70 24.09 2.47
C SER A 11 7.91 22.66 2.98
N LEU A 12 7.52 22.41 4.24
CA LEU A 12 7.58 21.07 4.83
C LEU A 12 6.81 20.06 3.98
N THR A 13 5.69 20.48 3.38
CA THR A 13 4.88 19.68 2.45
C THR A 13 5.65 19.30 1.19
N SER A 14 6.38 20.22 0.56
CA SER A 14 7.21 19.94 -0.62
C SER A 14 8.28 18.89 -0.28
N ARG A 15 8.94 19.06 0.86
CA ARG A 15 9.98 18.15 1.33
C ARG A 15 9.41 16.75 1.65
N PHE A 16 8.20 16.68 2.20
CA PHE A 16 7.48 15.42 2.43
C PHE A 16 7.07 14.73 1.12
N MET A 17 6.50 15.46 0.16
CA MET A 17 6.14 14.93 -1.16
C MET A 17 7.36 14.41 -1.91
N ARG A 18 8.49 15.11 -1.83
CA ARG A 18 9.75 14.69 -2.46
C ARG A 18 10.31 13.42 -1.85
N THR A 19 10.27 13.30 -0.53
CA THR A 19 10.79 12.12 0.20
C THR A 19 9.90 10.90 -0.04
N THR A 20 8.58 11.04 0.06
CA THR A 20 7.64 9.96 -0.26
C THR A 20 7.66 9.57 -1.74
N GLY A 21 7.87 10.53 -2.66
CA GLY A 21 8.09 10.26 -4.07
C GLY A 21 9.36 9.43 -4.34
N LYS A 22 10.45 9.70 -3.60
CA LYS A 22 11.67 8.86 -3.67
C LYS A 22 11.45 7.45 -3.14
N ALA A 23 10.59 7.27 -2.13
CA ALA A 23 10.24 5.95 -1.63
C ALA A 23 9.60 5.08 -2.73
N ARG A 24 8.82 5.68 -3.65
CA ARG A 24 8.27 4.98 -4.83
C ARG A 24 9.35 4.39 -5.75
N MET A 25 10.57 4.95 -5.78
CA MET A 25 11.68 4.35 -6.54
C MET A 25 12.20 3.06 -5.89
N ILE A 26 12.01 2.90 -4.58
CA ILE A 26 12.46 1.71 -3.82
C ILE A 26 11.35 0.67 -3.76
N PHE A 27 10.12 1.07 -3.43
CA PHE A 27 8.97 0.17 -3.27
C PHE A 27 8.22 -0.10 -4.58
N GLY A 28 8.58 0.58 -5.67
CA GLY A 28 7.87 0.52 -6.93
C GLY A 28 6.60 1.39 -6.95
N PRO A 29 5.99 1.56 -8.15
CA PRO A 29 4.71 2.25 -8.26
C PRO A 29 3.61 1.48 -7.53
N ALA A 30 2.68 2.21 -6.91
CA ALA A 30 1.46 1.61 -6.38
C ALA A 30 0.77 0.76 -7.47
N ALA A 31 0.19 -0.37 -7.09
CA ALA A 31 -0.54 -1.24 -8.01
C ALA A 31 -1.64 -0.44 -8.72
N THR A 32 -1.56 -0.38 -10.04
CA THR A 32 -2.50 0.35 -10.92
C THR A 32 -3.25 -0.65 -11.78
N THR A 33 -3.91 -1.60 -11.13
CA THR A 33 -4.75 -2.57 -11.82
C THR A 33 -6.17 -1.99 -11.91
N PRO A 34 -6.80 -1.97 -13.11
CA PRO A 34 -8.19 -1.53 -13.23
C PRO A 34 -9.11 -2.38 -12.33
N LEU A 35 -10.16 -1.77 -11.79
CA LEU A 35 -11.15 -2.48 -10.97
C LEU A 35 -11.89 -3.56 -11.78
N ASP A 36 -12.06 -3.35 -13.08
CA ASP A 36 -12.79 -4.24 -13.99
C ASP A 36 -11.90 -5.30 -14.68
N THR A 37 -10.70 -5.55 -14.16
CA THR A 37 -9.76 -6.45 -14.83
C THR A 37 -10.27 -7.89 -14.76
N PRO A 38 -10.45 -8.62 -15.88
CA PRO A 38 -11.08 -9.94 -15.89
C PRO A 38 -10.29 -10.95 -15.04
N MET A 39 -10.97 -11.75 -14.23
CA MET A 39 -10.35 -12.78 -13.38
C MET A 39 -10.01 -14.02 -14.21
N THR A 40 -8.86 -14.00 -14.90
CA THR A 40 -8.34 -15.13 -15.69
C THR A 40 -7.88 -16.28 -14.78
N ASP A 41 -7.80 -17.50 -15.31
CA ASP A 41 -7.42 -18.68 -14.52
C ASP A 41 -6.02 -18.58 -13.91
N GLU A 42 -5.08 -17.95 -14.60
CA GLU A 42 -3.74 -17.66 -14.06
C GLU A 42 -3.81 -16.71 -12.86
N ARG A 43 -4.63 -15.66 -12.92
CA ARG A 43 -4.79 -14.71 -11.80
C ARG A 43 -5.54 -15.33 -10.64
N ARG A 44 -6.48 -16.24 -10.88
CA ARG A 44 -7.13 -17.02 -9.80
C ARG A 44 -6.09 -17.82 -9.03
N ARG A 45 -5.20 -18.52 -9.72
CA ARG A 45 -4.13 -19.29 -9.08
C ARG A 45 -3.19 -18.40 -8.26
N GLN A 46 -2.79 -17.25 -8.80
CA GLN A 46 -1.96 -16.29 -8.06
C GLN A 46 -2.67 -15.73 -6.82
N LEU A 47 -3.97 -15.48 -6.92
CA LEU A 47 -4.79 -15.02 -5.80
C LEU A 47 -4.93 -16.10 -4.73
N GLU A 48 -5.17 -17.35 -5.12
CA GLU A 48 -5.23 -18.50 -4.21
C GLU A 48 -3.91 -18.69 -3.47
N GLU A 49 -2.77 -18.61 -4.17
CA GLU A 49 -1.44 -18.70 -3.55
C GLU A 49 -1.18 -17.55 -2.57
N ALA A 50 -1.58 -16.32 -2.93
CA ALA A 50 -1.48 -15.17 -2.04
C ALA A 50 -2.35 -15.34 -0.79
N GLN A 51 -3.60 -15.79 -0.94
CA GLN A 51 -4.50 -16.06 0.18
C GLN A 51 -3.97 -17.17 1.09
N ALA A 52 -3.36 -18.22 0.52
CA ALA A 52 -2.73 -19.28 1.29
C ALA A 52 -1.58 -18.74 2.16
N ARG A 53 -0.70 -17.91 1.58
CA ARG A 53 0.38 -17.24 2.33
C ARG A 53 -0.16 -16.35 3.45
N ASP A 54 -1.21 -15.59 3.18
CA ASP A 54 -1.83 -14.72 4.19
C ASP A 54 -2.46 -15.55 5.32
N ALA A 55 -3.07 -16.69 5.01
CA ALA A 55 -3.67 -17.60 6.00
C ALA A 55 -2.64 -18.32 6.89
N GLU A 56 -1.37 -18.41 6.47
CA GLU A 56 -0.27 -18.87 7.33
C GLU A 56 0.07 -17.86 8.41
N LEU A 57 0.00 -16.56 8.07
CA LEU A 57 0.37 -15.46 8.97
C LEU A 57 -0.80 -14.99 9.84
N TRP A 58 -2.03 -15.07 9.31
CA TRP A 58 -3.20 -14.45 9.91
C TRP A 58 -4.38 -15.41 9.99
N GLU A 59 -5.12 -15.33 11.10
CA GLU A 59 -6.39 -16.01 11.30
C GLU A 59 -7.53 -14.98 11.26
N THR A 60 -8.52 -15.20 10.39
CA THR A 60 -9.71 -14.34 10.33
C THR A 60 -10.82 -14.90 11.21
N VAL A 61 -11.20 -14.16 12.25
CA VAL A 61 -12.31 -14.54 13.13
C VAL A 61 -13.58 -13.81 12.69
N LYS A 62 -14.64 -14.58 12.44
CA LYS A 62 -15.98 -14.07 12.11
C LYS A 62 -16.82 -14.01 13.38
N ARG A 63 -17.44 -12.86 13.64
CA ARG A 63 -18.38 -12.70 14.75
C ARG A 63 -19.83 -12.82 14.24
N PRO A 64 -20.80 -13.24 15.10
CA PRO A 64 -22.21 -13.33 14.71
C PRO A 64 -22.85 -12.02 14.22
N ASP A 65 -22.27 -10.86 14.54
CA ASP A 65 -22.72 -9.54 14.08
C ASP A 65 -22.29 -9.21 12.64
N GLY A 66 -21.61 -10.14 11.95
CA GLY A 66 -21.09 -9.97 10.60
C GLY A 66 -19.74 -9.26 10.52
N SER A 67 -19.22 -8.75 11.64
CA SER A 67 -17.88 -8.16 11.69
C SER A 67 -16.80 -9.24 11.60
N SER A 68 -15.61 -8.83 11.15
CA SER A 68 -14.45 -9.72 11.03
C SER A 68 -13.20 -8.99 11.49
N TYR A 69 -12.33 -9.70 12.20
CA TYR A 69 -11.01 -9.19 12.56
C TYR A 69 -9.95 -10.25 12.30
N ILE A 70 -8.71 -9.80 12.15
CA ILE A 70 -7.56 -10.66 11.91
C ILE A 70 -6.71 -10.75 13.18
N LEU A 71 -6.23 -11.94 13.48
CA LEU A 71 -5.27 -12.21 14.55
C LEU A 71 -3.98 -12.77 13.94
N PRO A 72 -2.80 -12.40 14.44
CA PRO A 72 -1.56 -13.05 14.04
C PRO A 72 -1.56 -14.50 14.53
N ARG A 73 -1.18 -15.43 13.66
CA ARG A 73 -0.91 -16.81 14.08
C ARG A 73 0.40 -16.85 14.86
N LYS A 74 0.37 -17.44 16.05
CA LYS A 74 1.60 -17.70 16.82
C LYS A 74 2.30 -18.89 16.18
N LYS A 75 3.57 -18.71 15.82
CA LYS A 75 4.45 -19.80 15.39
C LYS A 75 4.67 -20.81 16.52
#